data_AF-A0A7Z0J869-F1
#
_entry.id   AF-A0A7Z0J869-F1
#
_cell.length_a   1.000
_cell.length_b   1.000
_cell.length_c   1.000
_cell.angle_alpha   90.00
_cell.angle_beta   90.00
_cell.angle_gamma   90.00
#
_symmetry.space_group_name_H-M   'P 1'
#
loop_
_entity.id
_entity.type
_entity.pdbx_description
1 polymer ?
#
loop_
_entity_poly.entity_id
_entity_poly.type
_entity_poly.pdbx_seq_one_letter_code
_entity_poly.pdbx_strand_id
1 'polypeptide(L)'
;MHTDERALRSFGRELRRLRVESELTQQALARRVSQRGTAISDSHVSDIENGRALARPWLRKFLDAVLESDGRLERLWEELTGSGRQVWLHEVTKRTHAADALFEYQPLVFPGYLQTLDYSYALVRYGAPWLSQEQVLALAKERNDRAKRMAESASPVIWLIIDQSVLWRRYGSPHVQRDQLAYVAHEIGRERVTVQMLPVRAPRHAGTSGPRRIITTADEPEVVYMESAEEGRIISGSADIARSRMVFTALQGAARDPQETLQAIHDEMKAIDDE
;
A
#
# COMPACT_ATOMS: atom_id res chain seq x y z
N MET A 1 -4.50 4.12 -15.73
CA MET A 1 -5.01 4.98 -14.64
C MET A 1 -6.54 4.99 -14.70
N HIS A 2 -7.16 3.95 -14.17
CA HIS A 2 -8.62 3.92 -14.01
C HIS A 2 -8.93 4.78 -12.78
N THR A 3 -9.44 6.00 -12.99
CA THR A 3 -9.85 6.84 -11.86
C THR A 3 -11.17 6.29 -11.35
N ASP A 4 -11.26 5.95 -10.06
CA ASP A 4 -12.48 5.43 -9.42
C ASP A 4 -13.69 6.33 -9.78
N GLU A 5 -14.73 5.74 -10.38
CA GLU A 5 -15.97 6.45 -10.74
C GLU A 5 -16.58 7.16 -9.53
N ARG A 6 -16.37 6.63 -8.32
CA ARG A 6 -16.82 7.24 -7.07
C ARG A 6 -16.09 8.54 -6.76
N ALA A 7 -14.79 8.60 -7.06
CA ALA A 7 -13.98 9.80 -6.91
C ALA A 7 -14.37 10.87 -7.93
N LEU A 8 -14.55 10.48 -9.20
CA LEU A 8 -15.01 11.38 -10.26
C LEU A 8 -16.37 12.01 -9.92
N ARG A 9 -17.33 11.20 -9.45
CA ARG A 9 -18.66 11.70 -9.03
C ARG A 9 -18.58 12.59 -7.79
N SER A 10 -17.70 12.29 -6.83
CA SER A 10 -17.57 13.09 -5.61
C SER A 10 -16.92 14.44 -5.88
N PHE A 11 -15.87 14.47 -6.71
CA PHE A 11 -15.27 15.71 -7.18
C PHE A 11 -16.25 16.54 -8.00
N GLY A 12 -16.97 15.91 -8.94
CA GLY A 12 -17.97 16.58 -9.77
C GLY A 12 -19.09 17.24 -8.96
N ARG A 13 -19.52 16.62 -7.86
CA ARG A 13 -20.50 17.21 -6.93
C ARG A 13 -19.96 18.45 -6.22
N GLU A 14 -18.73 18.43 -5.72
CA GLU A 14 -18.14 19.61 -5.06
C GLU A 14 -17.91 20.74 -6.07
N LEU A 15 -17.42 20.43 -7.27
CA LEU A 15 -17.27 21.43 -8.33
C LEU A 15 -18.60 22.10 -8.66
N ARG A 16 -19.68 21.31 -8.80
CA ARG A 16 -21.03 21.85 -9.03
C ARG A 16 -21.50 22.71 -7.86
N ARG A 17 -21.23 22.30 -6.62
CA ARG A 17 -21.57 23.07 -5.42
C ARG A 17 -20.92 24.45 -5.43
N LEU A 18 -19.59 24.50 -5.55
CA LEU A 18 -18.82 25.75 -5.59
C LEU A 18 -19.21 26.65 -6.76
N ARG A 19 -19.47 26.08 -7.94
CA ARG A 19 -19.94 26.85 -9.10
C ARG A 19 -21.29 27.54 -8.83
N VAL A 20 -22.23 26.83 -8.23
CA VAL A 20 -23.56 27.36 -7.91
C VAL A 20 -23.48 28.40 -6.79
N GLU A 21 -22.66 28.16 -5.76
CA GLU A 21 -22.39 29.15 -4.69
C GLU A 21 -21.76 30.44 -5.24
N SER A 22 -21.00 30.35 -6.34
CA SER A 22 -20.41 31.49 -7.06
C SER A 22 -21.36 32.11 -8.12
N GLU A 23 -22.61 31.67 -8.20
CA GLU A 23 -23.62 32.14 -9.17
C GLU A 23 -23.22 32.00 -10.65
N LEU A 24 -22.35 31.03 -10.98
CA LEU A 24 -21.88 30.83 -12.35
C LEU A 24 -22.66 29.75 -13.09
N THR A 25 -22.97 30.00 -14.36
CA THR A 25 -23.38 28.93 -15.29
C THR A 25 -22.16 28.10 -15.70
N GLN A 26 -22.37 26.86 -16.19
CA GLN A 26 -21.28 26.04 -16.74
C GLN A 26 -20.56 26.78 -17.89
N GLN A 27 -21.31 27.51 -18.71
CA GLN A 27 -20.76 28.36 -19.78
C GLN A 27 -19.94 29.54 -19.25
N ALA A 28 -20.39 30.20 -18.20
CA ALA A 28 -19.65 31.30 -17.58
C ALA A 28 -18.35 30.82 -16.92
N LEU A 29 -18.39 29.68 -16.22
CA LEU A 29 -17.19 29.05 -15.64
C LEU A 29 -16.20 28.66 -16.74
N ALA A 30 -16.66 28.01 -17.81
CA ALA A 30 -15.83 27.64 -18.95
C ALA A 30 -15.14 28.85 -19.60
N ARG A 31 -15.88 29.96 -19.80
CA ARG A 31 -15.32 31.22 -20.33
C ARG A 31 -14.25 31.81 -19.41
N ARG A 32 -14.50 31.89 -18.10
CA ARG A 32 -13.56 32.45 -17.11
C ARG A 32 -12.28 31.63 -17.01
N VAL A 33 -12.37 30.30 -17.04
CA VAL A 33 -11.18 29.44 -17.10
C VAL A 33 -10.45 29.62 -18.44
N SER A 34 -11.18 29.75 -19.56
CA SER A 34 -10.58 29.95 -20.88
C SER A 34 -9.81 31.26 -21.03
N GLN A 35 -10.19 32.30 -20.28
CA GLN A 35 -9.43 33.56 -20.22
C GLN A 35 -8.03 33.40 -19.62
N ARG A 36 -7.73 32.28 -18.95
CA ARG A 36 -6.41 31.97 -18.38
C ARG A 36 -5.47 31.25 -19.36
N GLY A 37 -5.82 31.22 -20.66
CA GLY A 37 -4.96 30.71 -21.73
C GLY A 37 -5.17 29.24 -22.11
N THR A 38 -6.26 28.61 -21.64
CA THR A 38 -6.57 27.19 -21.89
C THR A 38 -8.03 26.99 -22.24
N ALA A 39 -8.33 26.58 -23.48
CA ALA A 39 -9.71 26.39 -23.94
C ALA A 39 -10.40 25.20 -23.24
N ILE A 40 -11.54 25.47 -22.60
CA ILE A 40 -12.49 24.46 -22.14
C ILE A 40 -13.91 24.85 -22.55
N SER A 41 -14.76 23.87 -22.86
CA SER A 41 -16.17 24.08 -23.17
C SER A 41 -17.06 23.92 -21.95
N ASP A 42 -18.29 24.42 -22.04
CA ASP A 42 -19.36 24.16 -21.09
C ASP A 42 -19.72 22.67 -21.01
N SER A 43 -19.66 21.95 -22.14
CA SER A 43 -19.83 20.50 -22.18
C SER A 43 -18.76 19.76 -21.36
N HIS A 44 -17.50 20.18 -21.44
CA HIS A 44 -16.42 19.59 -20.64
C HIS A 44 -16.62 19.84 -19.14
N VAL A 45 -17.08 21.04 -18.75
CA VAL A 45 -17.46 21.33 -17.36
C VAL A 45 -18.61 20.41 -16.91
N SER A 46 -19.63 20.24 -17.75
CA SER A 46 -20.75 19.35 -17.46
C SER A 46 -20.31 17.89 -17.30
N ASP A 47 -19.40 17.39 -18.15
CA ASP A 47 -18.89 16.03 -18.03
C ASP A 47 -18.10 15.82 -16.74
N ILE A 48 -17.33 16.81 -16.28
CA ILE A 48 -16.64 16.75 -14.99
C ILE A 48 -17.65 16.73 -13.83
N GLU A 49 -18.65 17.62 -13.84
CA GLU A 49 -19.68 17.68 -12.79
C GLU A 49 -20.49 16.39 -12.64
N ASN A 50 -20.69 15.67 -13.75
CA ASN A 50 -21.39 14.40 -13.78
C ASN A 50 -20.48 13.18 -13.52
N GLY A 51 -19.18 13.40 -13.27
CA GLY A 51 -18.19 12.33 -13.07
C GLY A 51 -17.88 11.52 -14.33
N ARG A 52 -18.15 12.08 -15.51
CA ARG A 52 -17.87 11.48 -16.83
C ARG A 52 -16.51 11.88 -17.41
N ALA A 53 -15.89 12.93 -16.86
CA ALA A 53 -14.56 13.39 -17.26
C ALA A 53 -13.67 13.73 -16.06
N LEU A 54 -12.36 13.52 -16.24
CA LEU A 54 -11.31 13.85 -15.29
C LEU A 54 -10.93 15.33 -15.39
N ALA A 55 -10.97 16.06 -14.26
CA ALA A 55 -10.33 17.36 -14.17
C ALA A 55 -8.81 17.19 -14.02
N ARG A 56 -8.02 17.55 -15.06
CA ARG A 56 -6.55 17.48 -15.02
C ARG A 56 -5.96 18.41 -13.95
N PRO A 57 -4.73 18.17 -13.44
CA PRO A 57 -4.11 19.00 -12.40
C PRO A 57 -4.12 20.50 -12.69
N TRP A 58 -3.73 20.90 -13.90
CA TRP A 58 -3.73 22.30 -14.31
C TRP A 58 -5.14 22.92 -14.27
N LEU A 59 -6.16 22.13 -14.64
CA LEU A 59 -7.54 22.59 -14.68
C LEU A 59 -8.09 22.77 -13.25
N ARG A 60 -7.73 21.89 -12.32
CA ARG A 60 -8.13 22.02 -10.90
C ARG A 60 -7.63 23.33 -10.30
N LYS A 61 -6.37 23.70 -10.54
CA LYS A 61 -5.80 24.98 -10.09
C LYS A 61 -6.54 26.20 -10.66
N PHE A 62 -6.93 26.15 -11.93
CA PHE A 62 -7.70 27.22 -12.54
C PHE A 62 -9.15 27.29 -12.05
N LEU A 63 -9.77 26.14 -11.78
CA LEU A 63 -11.09 26.08 -11.15
C LEU A 63 -11.03 26.68 -9.74
N ASP A 64 -10.03 26.31 -8.93
CA ASP A 64 -9.82 26.89 -7.60
C ASP A 64 -9.62 28.41 -7.65
N ALA A 65 -8.85 28.90 -8.63
CA ALA A 65 -8.60 30.33 -8.80
C ALA A 65 -9.82 31.12 -9.31
N VAL A 66 -10.69 30.52 -10.13
CA VAL A 66 -11.89 31.18 -10.68
C VAL A 66 -13.06 31.15 -9.68
N LEU A 67 -13.14 30.10 -8.87
CA LEU A 67 -14.16 29.90 -7.84
C LEU A 67 -13.72 30.42 -6.48
N GLU A 68 -12.51 30.97 -6.38
CA GLU A 68 -11.92 31.51 -5.14
C GLU A 68 -11.96 30.51 -3.97
N SER A 69 -11.83 29.22 -4.27
CA SER A 69 -12.03 28.13 -3.30
C SER A 69 -10.78 27.74 -2.51
N ASP A 70 -9.75 28.58 -2.51
CA ASP A 70 -8.52 28.44 -1.71
C ASP A 70 -7.90 27.02 -1.76
N GLY A 71 -7.81 26.43 -2.96
CA GLY A 71 -7.23 25.10 -3.17
C GLY A 71 -8.10 23.93 -2.70
N ARG A 72 -9.38 24.16 -2.37
CA ARG A 72 -10.34 23.14 -1.94
C ARG A 72 -10.49 22.03 -2.97
N LEU A 73 -10.57 22.35 -4.26
CA LEU A 73 -10.75 21.35 -5.30
C LEU A 73 -9.48 20.51 -5.49
N GLU A 74 -8.30 21.13 -5.41
CA GLU A 74 -7.03 20.40 -5.42
C GLU A 74 -6.90 19.45 -4.22
N ARG A 75 -7.16 19.94 -2.99
CA ARG A 75 -7.17 19.10 -1.77
C ARG A 75 -8.20 17.98 -1.83
N LEU A 76 -9.43 18.28 -2.27
CA LEU A 76 -10.47 17.27 -2.40
C LEU A 76 -10.08 16.21 -3.45
N TRP A 77 -9.46 16.62 -4.56
CA TRP A 77 -8.98 15.67 -5.55
C TRP A 77 -7.89 14.77 -4.95
N GLU A 78 -6.97 15.33 -4.17
CA GLU A 78 -5.96 14.56 -3.44
C GLU A 78 -6.57 13.62 -2.40
N GLU A 79 -7.60 14.05 -1.66
CA GLU A 79 -8.36 13.21 -0.72
C GLU A 79 -9.08 12.06 -1.46
N LEU A 80 -9.71 12.35 -2.61
CA LEU A 80 -10.57 11.42 -3.33
C LEU A 80 -9.80 10.43 -4.21
N THR A 81 -8.75 10.87 -4.89
CA THR A 81 -7.98 9.99 -5.79
C THR A 81 -6.70 9.51 -5.16
N GLY A 82 -6.23 10.17 -4.11
CA GLY A 82 -4.83 10.12 -3.74
C GLY A 82 -3.94 10.55 -4.91
N SER A 83 -2.67 10.79 -4.65
CA SER A 83 -1.74 9.87 -5.28
C SER A 83 -2.20 8.46 -4.88
N GLY A 84 -2.89 7.71 -5.75
CA GLY A 84 -3.66 6.47 -5.43
C GLY A 84 -2.90 5.33 -4.75
N ARG A 85 -1.66 5.56 -4.30
CA ARG A 85 -0.88 4.72 -3.40
C ARG A 85 -0.98 5.18 -1.93
N GLN A 86 -1.05 6.49 -1.64
CA GLN A 86 -0.77 7.03 -0.29
C GLN A 86 -1.94 6.93 0.71
N VAL A 87 -3.20 7.06 0.30
CA VAL A 87 -4.34 7.08 1.24
C VAL A 87 -4.58 5.71 1.88
N TRP A 88 -4.69 4.66 1.05
CA TRP A 88 -4.80 3.30 1.58
C TRP A 88 -3.50 2.84 2.26
N LEU A 89 -2.31 3.27 1.79
CA LEU A 89 -1.06 2.98 2.47
C LEU A 89 -1.04 3.59 3.88
N HIS A 90 -1.51 4.82 4.02
CA HIS A 90 -1.60 5.49 5.31
C HIS A 90 -2.60 4.78 6.22
N GLU A 91 -3.80 4.48 5.73
CA GLU A 91 -4.83 3.79 6.51
C GLU A 91 -4.37 2.39 6.94
N VAL A 92 -3.86 1.57 6.01
CA VAL A 92 -3.38 0.23 6.34
C VAL A 92 -2.18 0.31 7.29
N THR A 93 -1.27 1.28 7.11
CA THR A 93 -0.15 1.50 8.04
C THR A 93 -0.67 1.79 9.44
N LYS A 94 -1.59 2.74 9.57
CA LYS A 94 -2.19 3.12 10.86
C LYS A 94 -2.85 1.91 11.53
N ARG A 95 -3.69 1.17 10.79
CA ARG A 95 -4.35 -0.05 11.30
C ARG A 95 -3.35 -1.14 11.68
N THR A 96 -2.30 -1.34 10.86
CA THR A 96 -1.25 -2.34 11.11
C THR A 96 -0.49 -2.03 12.41
N HIS A 97 -0.17 -0.76 12.66
CA HIS A 97 0.53 -0.34 13.88
C HIS A 97 -0.36 -0.34 15.13
N ALA A 98 -1.67 -0.13 14.98
CA ALA A 98 -2.63 -0.15 16.07
C ALA A 98 -3.22 -1.54 16.35
N ALA A 99 -2.80 -2.56 15.59
CA ALA A 99 -3.35 -3.91 15.71
C ALA A 99 -2.87 -4.62 16.97
N ASP A 100 -3.71 -5.53 17.48
CA ASP A 100 -3.31 -6.48 18.52
C ASP A 100 -2.62 -7.69 17.90
N ALA A 101 -3.11 -8.14 16.74
CA ALA A 101 -2.53 -9.26 16.01
C ALA A 101 -2.59 -9.05 14.49
N LEU A 102 -1.58 -9.57 13.80
CA LEU A 102 -1.52 -9.66 12.35
C LEU A 102 -1.40 -11.12 11.91
N PHE A 103 -2.15 -11.49 10.87
CA PHE A 103 -2.01 -12.77 10.18
C PHE A 103 -1.79 -12.49 8.70
N GLU A 104 -0.58 -12.74 8.23
CA GLU A 104 -0.12 -12.22 6.95
C GLU A 104 0.55 -13.30 6.10
N TYR A 105 0.28 -13.26 4.79
CA TYR A 105 0.98 -14.06 3.80
C TYR A 105 1.67 -13.13 2.80
N GLN A 106 2.96 -13.35 2.57
CA GLN A 106 3.80 -12.57 1.66
C GLN A 106 4.54 -13.47 0.65
N PRO A 107 4.11 -13.48 -0.63
CA PRO A 107 4.69 -14.35 -1.65
C PRO A 107 5.97 -13.81 -2.32
N LEU A 108 6.27 -12.51 -2.17
CA LEU A 108 7.28 -11.84 -3.02
C LEU A 108 8.44 -11.25 -2.24
N VAL A 109 8.15 -10.62 -1.09
CA VAL A 109 9.13 -9.88 -0.29
C VAL A 109 8.74 -9.97 1.18
N PHE A 110 9.69 -9.72 2.09
CA PHE A 110 9.33 -9.48 3.50
C PHE A 110 8.36 -8.30 3.61
N PRO A 111 7.42 -8.31 4.58
CA PRO A 111 6.53 -7.16 4.78
C PRO A 111 7.36 -5.93 5.20
N GLY A 112 6.90 -4.73 4.82
CA GLY A 112 7.67 -3.49 5.00
C GLY A 112 8.15 -3.20 6.43
N TYR A 113 7.46 -3.71 7.44
CA TYR A 113 7.86 -3.57 8.85
C TYR A 113 8.96 -4.55 9.30
N LEU A 114 9.27 -5.55 8.48
CA LEU A 114 10.41 -6.47 8.64
C LEU A 114 11.54 -6.15 7.66
N GLN A 115 11.54 -5.00 6.97
CA GLN A 115 12.59 -4.65 6.01
C GLN A 115 13.68 -3.76 6.65
N THR A 116 14.94 -4.03 6.33
CA THR A 116 16.05 -3.10 6.59
C THR A 116 16.00 -1.92 5.61
N LEU A 117 16.73 -0.84 5.91
CA LEU A 117 16.79 0.33 5.03
C LEU A 117 17.34 -0.01 3.65
N ASP A 118 18.43 -0.76 3.57
CA ASP A 118 19.10 -1.08 2.31
C ASP A 118 18.29 -2.06 1.47
N TYR A 119 17.63 -3.03 2.12
CA TYR A 119 16.70 -3.94 1.44
C TYR A 119 15.49 -3.16 0.89
N SER A 120 14.92 -2.25 1.70
CA SER A 120 13.84 -1.35 1.28
C SER A 120 14.26 -0.48 0.08
N TYR A 121 15.48 0.06 0.12
CA TYR A 121 16.04 0.88 -0.95
C TYR A 121 16.16 0.08 -2.26
N ALA A 122 16.72 -1.14 -2.20
CA ALA A 122 16.82 -2.01 -3.36
C ALA A 122 15.45 -2.33 -3.96
N LEU A 123 14.47 -2.70 -3.12
CA LEU A 123 13.10 -2.97 -3.57
C LEU A 123 12.44 -1.77 -4.25
N VAL A 124 12.53 -0.58 -3.65
CA VAL A 124 11.95 0.63 -4.23
C VAL A 124 12.64 0.96 -5.55
N ARG A 125 13.97 0.84 -5.62
CA ARG A 125 14.74 1.10 -6.84
C ARG A 125 14.33 0.17 -7.99
N TYR A 126 14.15 -1.12 -7.71
CA TYR A 126 13.81 -2.11 -8.74
C TYR A 126 12.33 -2.03 -9.14
N GLY A 127 11.44 -1.77 -8.18
CA GLY A 127 10.00 -1.65 -8.44
C GLY A 127 9.57 -0.31 -9.03
N ALA A 128 10.44 0.71 -9.01
CA ALA A 128 10.17 2.02 -9.56
C ALA A 128 11.43 2.64 -10.21
N PRO A 129 11.93 2.06 -11.33
CA PRO A 129 13.17 2.49 -11.98
C PRO A 129 13.14 3.94 -12.49
N TRP A 130 11.95 4.52 -12.65
CA TRP A 130 11.73 5.92 -13.05
C TRP A 130 11.93 6.94 -11.93
N LEU A 131 12.08 6.52 -10.66
CA LEU A 131 12.36 7.43 -9.55
C LEU A 131 13.84 7.80 -9.49
N SER A 132 14.11 9.05 -9.12
CA SER A 132 15.47 9.50 -8.79
C SER A 132 15.99 8.83 -7.52
N GLN A 133 17.32 8.81 -7.35
CA GLN A 133 17.96 8.25 -6.15
C GLN A 133 17.47 8.90 -4.85
N GLU A 134 17.28 10.22 -4.86
CA GLU A 134 16.77 10.96 -3.70
C GLU A 134 15.34 10.52 -3.34
N GLN A 135 14.46 10.37 -4.33
CA GLN A 135 13.10 9.88 -4.12
C GLN A 135 13.07 8.44 -3.60
N VAL A 136 13.92 7.56 -4.14
CA VAL A 136 14.05 6.17 -3.65
C VAL A 136 14.49 6.17 -2.19
N LEU A 137 15.50 6.96 -1.84
CA LEU A 137 16.00 7.06 -0.48
C LEU A 137 14.94 7.61 0.48
N ALA A 138 14.18 8.62 0.08
CA ALA A 138 13.09 9.16 0.89
C ALA A 138 12.02 8.10 1.20
N LEU A 139 11.58 7.34 0.20
CA LEU A 139 10.60 6.26 0.38
C LEU A 139 11.15 5.11 1.24
N ALA A 140 12.42 4.75 1.06
CA ALA A 140 13.08 3.72 1.86
C ALA A 140 13.19 4.14 3.33
N LYS A 141 13.54 5.39 3.61
CA LYS A 141 13.55 5.96 4.96
C LYS A 141 12.17 5.93 5.59
N GLU A 142 11.13 6.33 4.86
CA GLU A 142 9.74 6.29 5.36
C GLU A 142 9.31 4.86 5.74
N ARG A 143 9.71 3.84 4.96
CA ARG A 143 9.48 2.42 5.30
C ARG A 143 10.26 2.00 6.54
N ASN A 144 11.54 2.33 6.60
CA ASN A 144 12.40 2.01 7.73
C ASN A 144 11.92 2.66 9.04
N ASP A 145 11.42 3.90 8.99
CA ASP A 145 10.88 4.58 10.17
C ASP A 145 9.61 3.89 10.68
N ARG A 146 8.78 3.36 9.79
CA ARG A 146 7.66 2.47 10.18
C ARG A 146 8.16 1.16 10.78
N ALA A 147 9.16 0.51 10.16
CA ALA A 147 9.73 -0.73 10.67
C ALA A 147 10.28 -0.58 12.10
N LYS A 148 11.02 0.49 12.37
CA LYS A 148 11.53 0.81 13.72
C LYS A 148 10.42 0.97 14.74
N ARG A 149 9.39 1.77 14.43
CA ARG A 149 8.22 1.92 15.31
C ARG A 149 7.51 0.59 15.58
N MET A 150 7.47 -0.30 14.59
CA MET A 150 6.91 -1.65 14.77
C MET A 150 7.78 -2.49 15.70
N ALA A 151 9.11 -2.46 15.52
CA ALA A 151 10.07 -3.23 16.31
C ALA A 151 10.17 -2.78 17.77
N GLU A 152 9.92 -1.50 18.06
CA GLU A 152 9.92 -0.92 19.42
C GLU A 152 8.59 -1.15 20.16
N SER A 153 7.53 -1.55 19.46
CA SER A 153 6.20 -1.77 20.04
C SER A 153 6.05 -3.16 20.66
N ALA A 154 5.19 -3.26 21.69
CA ALA A 154 4.77 -4.53 22.28
C ALA A 154 3.68 -5.24 21.43
N SER A 155 2.97 -4.49 20.58
CA SER A 155 1.93 -5.00 19.67
C SER A 155 2.13 -4.45 18.25
N PRO A 156 1.58 -5.11 17.22
CA PRO A 156 0.91 -6.42 17.22
C PRO A 156 1.84 -7.62 17.47
N VAL A 157 1.24 -8.74 17.88
CA VAL A 157 1.79 -10.09 17.70
C VAL A 157 1.59 -10.52 16.24
N ILE A 158 2.64 -11.02 15.59
CA ILE A 158 2.66 -11.21 14.14
C ILE A 158 2.82 -12.69 13.78
N TRP A 159 1.87 -13.19 12.98
CA TRP A 159 1.93 -14.50 12.33
C TRP A 159 2.14 -14.30 10.84
N LEU A 160 3.35 -14.54 10.38
CA LEU A 160 3.76 -14.33 8.99
C LEU A 160 4.03 -15.67 8.31
N ILE A 161 3.43 -15.86 7.15
CA ILE A 161 3.78 -16.91 6.21
C ILE A 161 4.49 -16.27 5.03
N ILE A 162 5.71 -16.70 4.73
CA ILE A 162 6.44 -16.30 3.52
C ILE A 162 6.49 -17.44 2.52
N ASP A 163 6.48 -17.13 1.23
CA ASP A 163 6.89 -18.12 0.22
C ASP A 163 8.41 -18.35 0.30
N GLN A 164 8.86 -19.59 0.08
CA GLN A 164 10.29 -19.93 0.09
C GLN A 164 11.12 -19.05 -0.85
N SER A 165 10.55 -18.57 -1.96
CA SER A 165 11.26 -17.67 -2.87
C SER A 165 11.65 -16.32 -2.24
N VAL A 166 11.02 -15.91 -1.14
CA VAL A 166 11.38 -14.68 -0.41
C VAL A 166 12.79 -14.76 0.18
N LEU A 167 13.24 -15.96 0.59
CA LEU A 167 14.60 -16.16 1.11
C LEU A 167 15.64 -16.09 -0.02
N TRP A 168 15.30 -16.64 -1.19
CA TRP A 168 16.22 -16.82 -2.31
C TRP A 168 16.30 -15.62 -3.26
N ARG A 169 15.25 -14.79 -3.33
CA ARG A 169 15.26 -13.60 -4.17
C ARG A 169 16.22 -12.57 -3.58
N ARG A 170 17.31 -12.31 -4.30
CA ARG A 170 18.31 -11.32 -3.92
C ARG A 170 17.84 -9.92 -4.28
N TYR A 171 17.71 -9.08 -3.25
CA TYR A 171 17.48 -7.65 -3.41
C TYR A 171 18.67 -6.88 -2.87
N GLY A 172 19.34 -6.12 -3.73
CA GLY A 172 20.61 -5.46 -3.39
C GLY A 172 21.80 -6.42 -3.55
N SER A 173 22.87 -6.15 -2.81
CA SER A 173 24.07 -7.00 -2.78
C SER A 173 23.87 -8.23 -1.87
N PRO A 174 24.74 -9.25 -1.95
CA PRO A 174 24.72 -10.37 -1.01
C PRO A 174 24.72 -9.93 0.46
N HIS A 175 25.52 -8.92 0.81
CA HIS A 175 25.53 -8.31 2.15
C HIS A 175 24.17 -7.75 2.57
N VAL A 176 23.45 -7.05 1.66
CA VAL A 176 22.11 -6.50 1.95
C VAL A 176 21.12 -7.62 2.24
N GLN A 177 21.17 -8.71 1.46
CA GLN A 177 20.30 -9.87 1.68
C GLN A 177 20.62 -10.56 3.02
N ARG A 178 21.89 -10.77 3.31
CA ARG A 178 22.34 -11.40 4.57
C ARG A 178 21.93 -10.57 5.78
N ASP A 179 22.08 -9.24 5.73
CA ASP A 179 21.62 -8.35 6.81
C ASP A 179 20.10 -8.34 6.97
N GLN A 180 19.36 -8.40 5.86
CA GLN A 180 17.91 -8.53 5.88
C GLN A 180 17.48 -9.83 6.57
N LEU A 181 18.12 -10.95 6.25
CA LEU A 181 17.84 -12.25 6.89
C LEU A 181 18.23 -12.26 8.37
N ALA A 182 19.37 -11.65 8.72
CA ALA A 182 19.81 -11.51 10.11
C ALA A 182 18.82 -10.67 10.93
N TYR A 183 18.29 -9.58 10.34
CA TYR A 183 17.26 -8.76 10.98
C TYR A 183 15.97 -9.55 11.23
N VAL A 184 15.52 -10.35 10.26
CA VAL A 184 14.32 -11.20 10.44
C VAL A 184 14.56 -12.27 11.51
N ALA A 185 15.71 -12.93 11.51
CA ALA A 185 16.08 -13.91 12.54
C ALA A 185 16.10 -13.27 13.94
N HIS A 186 16.62 -12.04 14.05
CA HIS A 186 16.59 -11.27 15.29
C HIS A 186 15.16 -11.00 15.78
N GLU A 187 14.27 -10.54 14.90
CA GLU A 187 12.87 -10.25 15.26
C GLU A 187 12.08 -11.53 15.62
N ILE A 188 12.38 -12.68 15.00
CA ILE A 188 11.85 -13.99 15.41
C ILE A 188 12.30 -14.32 16.84
N GLY A 189 13.57 -14.09 17.17
CA GLY A 189 14.13 -14.32 18.51
C GLY A 189 13.53 -13.44 19.61
N ARG A 190 12.80 -12.38 19.25
CA ARG A 190 12.04 -11.53 20.19
C ARG A 190 10.63 -12.06 20.47
N GLU A 191 10.27 -13.22 19.93
CA GLU A 191 9.02 -13.99 20.18
C GLU A 191 7.70 -13.30 19.81
N ARG A 192 7.73 -12.02 19.39
CA ARG A 192 6.56 -11.28 18.90
C ARG A 192 6.23 -11.62 17.44
N VAL A 193 7.20 -12.10 16.68
CA VAL A 193 7.08 -12.43 15.26
C VAL A 193 7.28 -13.93 15.09
N THR A 194 6.24 -14.63 14.66
CA THR A 194 6.31 -16.02 14.21
C THR A 194 6.33 -16.05 12.70
N VAL A 195 7.38 -16.65 12.11
CA VAL A 195 7.52 -16.80 10.66
C VAL A 195 7.44 -18.28 10.29
N GLN A 196 6.62 -18.61 9.32
CA GLN A 196 6.58 -19.92 8.68
C GLN A 196 6.87 -19.78 7.20
N MET A 197 7.69 -20.68 6.66
CA MET A 197 8.01 -20.70 5.23
C MET A 197 7.15 -21.74 4.52
N LEU A 198 6.45 -21.32 3.48
CA LEU A 198 5.78 -22.21 2.53
C LEU A 198 6.81 -22.75 1.52
N PRO A 199 7.08 -24.07 1.48
CA PRO A 199 8.01 -24.63 0.51
C PRO A 199 7.54 -24.44 -0.94
N VAL A 200 8.48 -24.28 -1.89
CA VAL A 200 8.18 -24.17 -3.34
C VAL A 200 7.35 -25.35 -3.86
N ARG A 201 7.56 -26.55 -3.28
CA ARG A 201 6.87 -27.79 -3.65
C ARG A 201 5.71 -28.15 -2.71
N ALA A 202 5.22 -27.19 -1.92
CA ALA A 202 4.10 -27.43 -1.01
C ALA A 202 2.86 -27.88 -1.80
N PRO A 203 2.20 -28.98 -1.40
CA PRO A 203 0.94 -29.37 -2.02
C PRO A 203 -0.15 -28.35 -1.69
N ARG A 204 -1.06 -28.09 -2.65
CA ARG A 204 -2.27 -27.28 -2.44
C ARG A 204 -2.00 -25.83 -1.96
N HIS A 205 -1.09 -25.14 -2.64
CA HIS A 205 -0.81 -23.72 -2.37
C HIS A 205 -2.07 -22.85 -2.55
N ALA A 206 -2.68 -22.40 -1.43
CA ALA A 206 -3.92 -21.62 -1.42
C ALA A 206 -3.72 -20.10 -1.63
N GLY A 207 -2.48 -19.62 -1.67
CA GLY A 207 -2.13 -18.20 -1.74
C GLY A 207 -2.03 -17.63 -3.15
N THR A 208 -2.73 -18.24 -4.12
CA THR A 208 -2.64 -17.89 -5.55
C THR A 208 -3.12 -16.48 -5.89
N SER A 209 -3.91 -15.86 -5.01
CA SER A 209 -4.43 -14.50 -5.20
C SER A 209 -3.50 -13.40 -4.68
N GLY A 210 -2.26 -13.73 -4.30
CA GLY A 210 -1.27 -12.74 -3.87
C GLY A 210 -1.25 -12.47 -2.36
N PRO A 211 -0.55 -11.38 -1.94
CA PRO A 211 -0.38 -11.05 -0.53
C PRO A 211 -1.70 -10.70 0.15
N ARG A 212 -1.78 -11.01 1.44
CA ARG A 212 -2.92 -10.67 2.29
C ARG A 212 -2.47 -10.44 3.72
N ARG A 213 -3.09 -9.49 4.40
CA ARG A 213 -2.89 -9.22 5.82
C ARG A 213 -4.25 -9.10 6.49
N ILE A 214 -4.52 -9.97 7.44
CA ILE A 214 -5.65 -9.87 8.33
C ILE A 214 -5.21 -9.06 9.55
N ILE A 215 -5.95 -7.99 9.85
CA ILE A 215 -5.64 -7.04 10.90
C ILE A 215 -6.72 -7.18 11.98
N THR A 216 -6.30 -7.64 13.15
CA THR A 216 -7.19 -7.89 14.29
C THR A 216 -6.93 -6.86 15.39
N THR A 217 -8.01 -6.31 15.93
CA THR A 217 -8.05 -5.34 17.04
C THR A 217 -9.16 -5.75 18.01
N ALA A 218 -9.01 -5.45 19.29
CA ALA A 218 -10.02 -5.71 20.31
C ALA A 218 -11.24 -4.78 20.15
N ASP A 219 -11.01 -3.54 19.73
CA ASP A 219 -12.01 -2.47 19.74
C ASP A 219 -12.68 -2.21 18.38
N GLU A 220 -12.13 -2.75 17.29
CA GLU A 220 -12.70 -2.61 15.93
C GLU A 220 -12.91 -3.97 15.26
N PRO A 221 -13.89 -4.08 14.33
CA PRO A 221 -14.04 -5.26 13.50
C PRO A 221 -12.75 -5.58 12.74
N GLU A 222 -12.41 -6.87 12.67
CA GLU A 222 -11.30 -7.37 11.87
C GLU A 222 -11.43 -6.91 10.41
N VAL A 223 -10.31 -6.57 9.79
CA VAL A 223 -10.26 -6.22 8.38
C VAL A 223 -9.20 -7.03 7.65
N VAL A 224 -9.39 -7.23 6.36
CA VAL A 224 -8.41 -7.83 5.47
C VAL A 224 -7.88 -6.78 4.54
N TYR A 225 -6.57 -6.64 4.52
CA TYR A 225 -5.85 -5.89 3.52
C TYR A 225 -5.32 -6.81 2.43
N MET A 226 -5.61 -6.47 1.17
CA MET A 226 -5.07 -7.12 -0.02
C MET A 226 -4.53 -6.06 -0.97
N GLU A 227 -3.48 -6.39 -1.71
CA GLU A 227 -2.88 -5.44 -2.64
C GLU A 227 -2.50 -6.05 -3.98
N SER A 228 -2.50 -5.17 -4.98
CA SER A 228 -2.00 -5.38 -6.32
C SER A 228 -0.84 -4.43 -6.59
N ALA A 229 -0.27 -4.48 -7.80
CA ALA A 229 0.79 -3.58 -8.19
C ALA A 229 0.38 -2.09 -8.13
N GLU A 230 -0.90 -1.78 -8.39
CA GLU A 230 -1.39 -0.40 -8.51
C GLU A 230 -2.24 0.06 -7.32
N GLU A 231 -2.92 -0.86 -6.63
CA GLU A 231 -3.93 -0.53 -5.61
C GLU A 231 -3.92 -1.49 -4.41
N GLY A 232 -4.19 -0.95 -3.22
CA GLY A 232 -4.50 -1.69 -2.01
C GLY A 232 -5.99 -1.57 -1.64
N ARG A 233 -6.55 -2.61 -1.04
CA ARG A 233 -7.96 -2.67 -0.60
C ARG A 233 -8.05 -3.14 0.83
N ILE A 234 -8.83 -2.42 1.63
CA ILE A 234 -9.23 -2.82 2.98
C ILE A 234 -10.67 -3.34 2.90
N ILE A 235 -10.86 -4.58 3.34
CA ILE A 235 -12.11 -5.33 3.23
C ILE A 235 -12.60 -5.66 4.65
N SER A 236 -13.82 -5.22 4.97
CA SER A 236 -14.45 -5.42 6.28
C SER A 236 -15.68 -6.35 6.23
N GLY A 237 -15.97 -6.95 5.07
CA GLY A 237 -17.08 -7.89 4.90
C GLY A 237 -16.80 -9.19 5.65
N SER A 238 -17.70 -9.60 6.54
CA SER A 238 -17.55 -10.81 7.38
C SER A 238 -17.30 -12.08 6.55
N ALA A 239 -17.96 -12.23 5.40
CA ALA A 239 -17.75 -13.37 4.50
C ALA A 239 -16.35 -13.36 3.85
N ASP A 240 -15.82 -12.19 3.50
CA ASP A 240 -14.47 -12.04 2.95
C ASP A 240 -13.38 -12.29 3.99
N ILE A 241 -13.62 -11.83 5.22
CA ILE A 241 -12.75 -12.09 6.37
C ILE A 241 -12.70 -13.61 6.64
N ALA A 242 -13.85 -14.28 6.69
CA ALA A 242 -13.92 -15.73 6.89
C ALA A 242 -13.16 -16.48 5.79
N ARG A 243 -13.36 -16.12 4.52
CA ARG A 243 -12.59 -16.70 3.40
C ARG A 243 -11.09 -16.45 3.52
N SER A 244 -10.68 -15.26 3.97
CA SER A 244 -9.27 -14.92 4.14
C SER A 244 -8.61 -15.73 5.24
N ARG A 245 -9.32 -15.93 6.37
CA ARG A 245 -8.90 -16.84 7.44
C ARG A 245 -8.76 -18.27 6.95
N MET A 246 -9.71 -18.79 6.18
CA MET A 246 -9.62 -20.14 5.60
C MET A 246 -8.36 -20.32 4.74
N VAL A 247 -8.03 -19.34 3.90
CA VAL A 247 -6.81 -19.39 3.09
C VAL A 247 -5.55 -19.29 3.95
N PHE A 248 -5.51 -18.40 4.94
CA PHE A 248 -4.38 -18.30 5.86
C PHE A 248 -4.14 -19.62 6.59
N THR A 249 -5.19 -20.25 7.11
CA THR A 249 -5.10 -21.56 7.79
C THR A 249 -4.66 -22.67 6.84
N ALA A 250 -5.13 -22.68 5.59
CA ALA A 250 -4.68 -23.64 4.60
C ALA A 250 -3.18 -23.47 4.25
N LEU A 251 -2.71 -22.21 4.14
CA LEU A 251 -1.29 -21.90 3.97
C LEU A 251 -0.47 -22.34 5.17
N GLN A 252 -0.94 -22.04 6.38
CA GLN A 252 -0.27 -22.42 7.63
C GLN A 252 -0.10 -23.93 7.75
N GLY A 253 -1.11 -24.71 7.39
CA GLY A 253 -1.04 -26.18 7.41
C GLY A 253 -0.12 -26.78 6.34
N ALA A 254 0.28 -26.02 5.32
CA ALA A 254 1.20 -26.45 4.27
C ALA A 254 2.63 -25.88 4.45
N ALA A 255 2.80 -24.91 5.34
CA ALA A 255 4.08 -24.28 5.64
C ALA A 255 4.90 -25.14 6.63
N ARG A 256 6.21 -24.93 6.63
CA ARG A 256 7.11 -25.49 7.65
C ARG A 256 6.82 -24.89 9.01
N ASP A 257 7.23 -25.60 10.06
CA ASP A 257 7.15 -25.04 11.40
C ASP A 257 8.14 -23.86 11.58
N PRO A 258 7.95 -23.02 12.62
CA PRO A 258 8.79 -21.85 12.83
C PRO A 258 10.26 -22.16 13.06
N GLN A 259 10.60 -23.27 13.71
CA GLN A 259 11.98 -23.67 13.99
C GLN A 259 12.69 -24.10 12.70
N GLU A 260 12.03 -24.93 11.87
CA GLU A 260 12.54 -25.29 10.54
C GLU A 260 12.70 -24.07 9.63
N THR A 261 11.82 -23.09 9.77
CA THR A 261 11.89 -21.83 9.02
C THR A 261 13.07 -20.97 9.47
N LEU A 262 13.29 -20.84 10.78
CA LEU A 262 14.44 -20.12 11.33
C LEU A 262 15.76 -20.78 10.92
N GLN A 263 15.82 -22.11 10.94
CA GLN A 263 16.99 -22.84 10.47
C GLN A 263 17.25 -22.58 8.98
N ALA A 264 16.21 -22.59 8.14
CA ALA A 264 16.35 -22.27 6.71
C ALA A 264 16.87 -20.84 6.47
N ILE A 265 16.49 -19.87 7.32
CA ILE A 265 17.03 -18.50 7.28
C ILE A 265 18.53 -18.51 7.62
N HIS A 266 18.95 -19.25 8.66
CA HIS A 266 20.36 -19.38 9.03
C HIS A 266 21.19 -20.08 7.95
N ASP A 267 20.65 -21.13 7.34
CA ASP A 267 21.32 -21.86 6.26
C ASP A 267 21.53 -20.96 5.03
N GLU A 268 20.54 -20.13 4.67
CA GLU A 268 20.65 -19.18 3.56
C GLU A 268 21.68 -18.08 3.86
N MET A 269 21.72 -17.54 5.08
CA MET A 269 22.75 -16.57 5.48
C MET A 269 24.16 -17.16 5.34
N LYS A 270 24.34 -18.41 5.78
CA LYS A 270 25.63 -19.09 5.63
C LYS A 270 26.00 -19.31 4.16
N ALA A 271 25.03 -19.72 3.33
CA ALA A 271 25.27 -19.88 1.90
C ALA A 271 25.69 -18.57 1.23
N ILE A 272 25.14 -17.43 1.67
CA ILE A 272 25.56 -16.10 1.19
C ILE A 272 26.99 -15.76 1.64
N ASP A 273 27.37 -16.11 2.88
CA ASP A 273 28.71 -15.85 3.41
C ASP A 273 29.79 -16.72 2.72
N ASP A 274 29.41 -17.86 2.14
CA ASP A 274 30.28 -18.82 1.45
C ASP A 274 30.48 -18.51 -0.06
N GLU A 275 29.82 -17.48 -0.61
CA GLU A 275 29.92 -17.03 -2.02
C GLU A 275 30.98 -15.94 -2.27
#